data_AF-A0A5N5HWB9-F1
#
_entry.id   AF-A0A5N5HWB9-F1
#
_cell.length_a   1.000
_cell.length_b   1.000
_cell.length_c   1.000
_cell.angle_alpha   90.00
_cell.angle_beta   90.00
_cell.angle_gamma   90.00
#
_symmetry.space_group_name_H-M   'P 1'
#
loop_
_entity.id
_entity.type
_entity.pdbx_description
1 polymer ?
#
loop_
_entity_poly.entity_id
_entity_poly.type
_entity_poly.pdbx_seq_one_letter_code
_entity_poly.pdbx_strand_id
1 'polypeptide(L)'
;MVESDSMKAIVALNKTYSDSSAIGLIANDVLQLASSFSMLSFIHISCLCNGVAHHLAKFALSSSNNLVWIEEPPTLIQDLLLQNICSSP
;
A
#
# COMPACT_ATOMS: atom_id res chain seq x y z
N MET A 1 -0.17 -10.63 5.10
CA MET A 1 0.97 -10.20 4.27
C MET A 1 0.62 -8.86 3.65
N VAL A 2 1.57 -7.93 3.61
CA VAL A 2 1.41 -6.60 3.00
C VAL A 2 2.41 -6.47 1.86
N GLU A 3 1.93 -6.04 0.70
CA GLU A 3 2.72 -5.95 -0.52
C GLU A 3 2.95 -4.49 -0.92
N SER A 4 4.14 -4.18 -1.42
CA SER A 4 4.46 -2.86 -1.96
C SER A 4 5.48 -2.96 -3.08
N ASP A 5 5.38 -2.10 -4.09
CA ASP A 5 6.38 -1.94 -5.16
C ASP A 5 7.45 -0.89 -4.82
N SER A 6 7.37 -0.28 -3.63
CA SER A 6 8.39 0.65 -3.14
C SER A 6 9.43 -0.08 -2.31
N MET A 7 10.60 -0.35 -2.92
CA MET A 7 11.75 -0.92 -2.22
C MET A 7 12.14 -0.10 -0.98
N LYS A 8 12.05 1.23 -1.05
CA LYS A 8 12.35 2.11 0.09
C LYS A 8 11.39 1.88 1.26
N ALA A 9 10.10 1.70 0.99
CA ALA A 9 9.11 1.41 2.02
C ALA A 9 9.33 0.03 2.64
N ILE A 10 9.53 -1.00 1.82
CA ILE A 10 9.79 -2.36 2.30
C ILE A 10 11.06 -2.45 3.14
N VAL A 11 12.13 -1.78 2.70
CA VAL A 11 13.36 -1.70 3.50
C VAL A 11 13.10 -1.00 4.83
N ALA A 12 12.39 0.14 4.83
CA ALA A 12 12.08 0.85 6.06
C ALA A 12 11.24 0.01 7.04
N LEU A 13 10.25 -0.74 6.54
CA LEU A 13 9.36 -1.59 7.34
C LEU A 13 10.04 -2.86 7.87
N ASN A 14 11.04 -3.39 7.16
CA ASN A 14 11.80 -4.56 7.59
C ASN A 14 13.07 -4.21 8.38
N LYS A 15 13.39 -2.92 8.57
CA LYS A 15 14.49 -2.51 9.44
C LYS A 15 14.17 -2.85 10.88
N THR A 16 15.21 -3.23 11.62
CA THR A 16 15.13 -3.54 13.06
C THR A 16 15.46 -2.35 13.97
N TYR A 17 15.82 -1.20 13.38
CA TYR A 17 16.25 0.00 14.12
C TYR A 17 15.40 1.21 13.74
N SER A 18 15.20 2.10 14.69
CA SER A 18 14.44 3.34 14.52
C SER A 18 15.17 4.32 13.60
N ASP A 19 14.44 4.87 12.64
CA ASP A 19 14.91 5.86 11.67
C ASP A 19 14.09 7.15 11.87
N SER A 20 14.75 8.28 12.08
CA SER A 20 14.10 9.59 12.33
C SER A 20 13.78 10.37 11.05
N SER A 21 14.02 9.79 9.88
CA SER A 21 13.55 10.36 8.61
C SER A 21 12.02 10.30 8.50
N ALA A 22 11.44 11.09 7.60
CA ALA A 22 9.99 11.09 7.39
C ALA A 22 9.44 9.69 7.07
N ILE A 23 10.16 8.89 6.28
CA ILE A 23 9.75 7.51 5.98
C ILE A 23 9.91 6.58 7.19
N GLY A 24 10.91 6.81 8.04
CA GLY A 24 11.10 6.06 9.29
C GLY A 24 10.00 6.32 10.32
N LEU A 25 9.55 7.57 10.44
CA LEU A 25 8.40 7.92 11.27
C LEU A 25 7.12 7.22 10.79
N ILE A 26 6.82 7.29 9.49
CA ILE A 26 5.67 6.58 8.90
C ILE A 26 5.80 5.06 9.11
N ALA A 27 7.01 4.49 8.95
CA ALA A 27 7.24 3.07 9.17
C ALA A 27 6.99 2.66 10.63
N ASN A 28 7.37 3.49 11.62
CA ASN A 28 7.08 3.23 13.03
C ASN A 28 5.57 3.19 13.30
N ASP A 29 4.80 4.12 12.73
CA ASP A 29 3.33 4.13 12.86
C ASP A 29 2.71 2.86 12.26
N VAL A 30 3.20 2.44 11.08
CA VAL A 30 2.77 1.19 10.43
C VAL A 30 3.12 -0.02 11.29
N LEU A 31 4.33 -0.08 11.87
CA LEU A 31 4.76 -1.18 12.74
C LEU A 31 3.97 -1.24 14.06
N GLN A 32 3.58 -0.08 14.61
CA GLN A 32 2.70 -0.02 15.77
C GLN A 32 1.33 -0.64 15.43
N LEU A 33 0.74 -0.31 14.28
CA LEU A 33 -0.50 -0.96 13.82
C LEU A 33 -0.29 -2.45 13.53
N ALA A 34 0.84 -2.81 12.92
CA ALA A 34 1.19 -4.19 12.60
C ALA A 34 1.27 -5.08 13.84
N SER A 35 1.66 -4.53 14.99
CA SER A 35 1.74 -5.27 16.26
C SER A 35 0.40 -5.84 16.74
N SER A 36 -0.72 -5.33 16.21
CA SER A 36 -2.06 -5.87 16.49
C SER A 36 -2.38 -7.16 15.73
N PHE A 37 -1.57 -7.53 14.74
CA PHE A 37 -1.74 -8.75 13.95
C PHE A 37 -0.80 -9.84 14.44
N SER A 38 -1.29 -11.07 14.55
CA SER A 38 -0.51 -12.22 15.05
C SER A 38 0.67 -12.59 14.16
N MET A 39 0.54 -12.40 12.84
CA MET A 39 1.60 -12.65 11.87
C MET A 39 1.43 -11.69 10.68
N LEU A 40 2.40 -10.78 10.52
CA LEU A 40 2.46 -9.85 9.40
C LEU A 40 3.86 -9.87 8.78
N SER A 41 3.92 -9.89 7.46
CA SER A 41 5.15 -9.78 6.67
C SER A 41 4.98 -8.69 5.62
N PHE A 42 6.06 -7.97 5.35
CA PHE A 42 6.12 -6.93 4.32
C PHE A 42 6.99 -7.42 3.16
N ILE A 43 6.42 -7.49 1.96
CA ILE A 43 7.08 -8.06 0.78
C ILE A 43 7.12 -7.05 -0.37
N HIS A 44 8.28 -6.98 -1.03
CA HIS A 44 8.43 -6.21 -2.25
C HIS A 44 7.90 -6.99 -3.45
N ILE A 45 6.99 -6.39 -4.22
CA ILE A 45 6.43 -6.97 -5.44
C ILE A 45 6.72 -6.06 -6.65
N SER A 46 6.54 -6.60 -7.85
CA SER A 46 6.58 -5.79 -9.07
C SER A 46 5.44 -4.77 -9.07
N CYS A 47 5.67 -3.56 -9.62
CA CYS A 47 4.61 -2.57 -9.82
C CYS A 47 3.47 -3.08 -10.72
N LEU A 48 3.75 -4.10 -11.56
CA LEU A 48 2.72 -4.79 -12.35
C LEU A 48 1.73 -5.58 -11.48
N CYS A 49 2.19 -6.06 -10.32
CA CYS A 49 1.34 -6.76 -9.35
C CYS A 49 0.62 -5.79 -8.40
N ASN A 50 1.12 -4.55 -8.27
CA ASN A 50 0.52 -3.50 -7.42
C ASN A 50 -0.41 -2.56 -8.21
N GLY A 51 -1.04 -3.06 -9.27
CA GLY A 51 -1.76 -2.24 -10.26
C GLY A 51 -2.86 -1.35 -9.66
N VAL A 52 -3.65 -1.88 -8.72
CA VAL A 52 -4.73 -1.13 -8.05
C VAL A 52 -4.16 0.05 -7.24
N ALA A 53 -3.19 -0.21 -6.35
CA ALA A 53 -2.62 0.84 -5.52
C ALA A 53 -1.86 1.89 -6.34
N HIS A 54 -1.18 1.47 -7.41
CA HIS A 54 -0.48 2.38 -8.32
C HIS A 54 -1.43 3.34 -9.04
N HIS A 55 -2.53 2.83 -9.60
CA HIS A 55 -3.53 3.67 -10.26
C HIS A 55 -4.17 4.64 -9.28
N LEU A 56 -4.41 4.18 -8.06
CA LEU A 56 -4.96 5.01 -7.01
C LEU A 56 -4.03 6.14 -6.57
N ALA A 57 -2.75 5.84 -6.36
CA ALA A 57 -1.76 6.84 -6.00
C ALA A 57 -1.63 7.91 -7.11
N LYS A 58 -1.62 7.47 -8.38
CA LYS A 58 -1.61 8.40 -9.53
C LYS A 58 -2.87 9.27 -9.58
N PHE A 59 -4.04 8.69 -9.35
CA PHE A 59 -5.29 9.43 -9.34
C PHE A 59 -5.31 10.48 -8.22
N ALA A 60 -4.89 10.10 -7.01
CA ALA A 60 -4.78 11.02 -5.89
C ALA A 60 -3.83 12.19 -6.18
N LEU A 61 -2.69 11.92 -6.81
CA LEU A 61 -1.73 12.97 -7.22
C LEU A 61 -2.29 13.91 -8.31
N SER A 62 -3.18 13.42 -9.17
CA SER A 62 -3.83 14.23 -10.21
C SER A 62 -5.05 15.01 -9.72
N SER A 63 -5.59 14.66 -8.55
CA SER A 63 -6.77 15.30 -7.97
C SER A 63 -6.36 16.51 -7.15
N SER A 64 -7.00 17.65 -7.40
CA SER A 64 -6.90 18.84 -6.54
C SER A 64 -7.83 18.78 -5.32
N ASN A 65 -8.71 17.77 -5.28
CA ASN A 65 -9.75 17.63 -4.27
C ASN A 65 -9.41 16.51 -3.29
N ASN A 66 -9.72 16.72 -2.02
CA ASN A 66 -9.75 15.66 -1.03
C ASN A 66 -11.00 14.80 -1.29
N LEU A 67 -10.77 13.61 -1.82
CA LEU A 67 -11.82 12.66 -2.15
C LEU A 67 -11.95 11.62 -1.05
N VAL A 68 -13.18 11.28 -0.70
CA VAL A 68 -13.52 10.23 0.28
C VAL A 68 -14.34 9.19 -0.45
N TRP A 69 -14.03 7.91 -0.23
CA TRP A 69 -14.88 6.82 -0.72
C TRP A 69 -16.02 6.58 0.26
N ILE A 70 -17.22 6.51 -0.29
CA ILE A 70 -18.44 6.21 0.47
C ILE A 70 -19.01 4.94 -0.13
N GLU A 71 -19.01 3.86 0.66
CA GLU A 71 -19.54 2.53 0.35
C GLU A 71 -18.82 1.77 -0.78
N GLU A 72 -18.68 2.38 -1.97
CA GLU A 72 -18.12 1.74 -3.15
C GLU A 72 -16.75 2.33 -3.56
N PRO A 73 -15.84 1.50 -4.11
CA PRO A 73 -14.59 2.00 -4.66
C PRO A 73 -14.83 2.82 -5.93
N PRO A 74 -13.96 3.82 -6.23
CA PRO A 74 -14.04 4.58 -7.47
C PRO A 74 -14.06 3.67 -8.68
N THR A 75 -14.89 4.00 -9.67
CA THR A 75 -15.01 3.26 -10.94
C THR A 75 -13.65 3.03 -11.61
N LEU A 76 -12.73 4.00 -11.49
CA LEU A 76 -11.31 3.92 -11.87
C LEU A 76 -10.61 2.61 -11.50
N ILE A 77 -10.88 2.05 -10.32
CA ILE A 77 -10.18 0.86 -9.82
C ILE A 77 -11.03 -0.41 -9.90
N GLN A 78 -12.31 -0.31 -10.25
CA GLN A 78 -13.22 -1.48 -10.26
C GLN A 78 -12.75 -2.56 -11.22
N ASP A 79 -12.33 -2.20 -12.44
CA ASP A 79 -11.81 -3.16 -13.42
C ASP A 79 -10.52 -3.85 -12.94
N LEU A 80 -9.63 -3.10 -12.28
CA LEU A 80 -8.38 -3.63 -11.73
C LEU A 80 -8.62 -4.55 -10.53
N LEU A 81 -9.64 -4.25 -9.72
CA LEU A 81 -10.07 -5.11 -8.62
C LEU A 81 -10.63 -6.43 -9.14
N LEU A 82 -11.47 -6.40 -10.16
CA LEU A 82 -12.00 -7.61 -10.82
C LEU A 82 -10.88 -8.48 -11.39
N GLN A 83 -9.89 -7.87 -12.05
CA GLN A 83 -8.73 -8.60 -12.55
C GLN A 83 -7.92 -9.28 -11.43
N ASN A 84 -7.73 -8.62 -10.28
CA ASN A 84 -7.02 -9.21 -9.13
C ASN A 84 -7.77 -10.40 -8.53
N ILE A 85 -9.09 -10.29 -8.40
CA ILE A 85 -9.93 -11.39 -7.90
C ILE A 85 -9.89 -12.58 -8.86
N CYS A 86 -10.02 -12.33 -10.17
CA CYS A 86 -9.99 -13.39 -11.18
C CYS A 86 -8.59 -13.99 -11.41
N SER A 87 -7.52 -13.28 -11.03
CA SER A 87 -6.13 -13.75 -11.13
C SER A 87 -5.63 -14.42 -9.85
N SER A 88 -6.46 -14.47 -8.80
CA SER A 88 -6.16 -15.22 -7.57
C SER A 88 -6.43 -16.71 -7.83
N PRO A 89 -5.46 -17.61 -7.60
CA PRO A 89 -5.62 -19.05 -7.84
C PRO A 89 -6.65 -19.71 -6.91
#